data_AF-A0A2M7I6Q1-F1
#
_entry.id   AF-A0A2M7I6Q1-F1
#
_cell.length_a   1.000
_cell.length_b   1.000
_cell.length_c   1.000
_cell.angle_alpha   90.00
_cell.angle_beta   90.00
_cell.angle_gamma   90.00
#
_symmetry.space_group_name_H-M   'P 1'
#
loop_
_entity.id
_entity.type
_entity.pdbx_description
1 polymer ?
#
loop_
_entity_poly.entity_id
_entity_poly.type
_entity_poly.pdbx_seq_one_letter_code
_entity_poly.pdbx_strand_id
1 'polypeptide(L)'
;MTTHAMNNQEVALLRNELEMLMQERQILLRVAGAAALLAANLDVASMPRDQQTVDVAEILGESLNGLSEETLNDALQKVQAKIEA
;
A
#
# COMPACT_ATOMS: atom_id res chain seq x y z
N MET A 1 -30.84 -18.64 -23.13
CA MET A 1 -29.46 -18.42 -22.64
C MET A 1 -29.15 -19.55 -21.67
N THR A 2 -28.17 -20.40 -21.96
CA THR A 2 -27.88 -21.60 -21.18
C THR A 2 -27.18 -21.23 -19.88
N THR A 3 -27.49 -21.93 -18.78
CA THR A 3 -26.93 -21.70 -17.44
C THR A 3 -25.40 -21.71 -17.39
N HIS A 4 -24.74 -22.47 -18.27
CA HIS A 4 -23.28 -22.46 -18.42
C HIS A 4 -22.72 -21.13 -18.96
N ALA A 5 -23.48 -20.41 -19.81
CA ALA A 5 -23.06 -19.11 -20.34
C ALA A 5 -23.14 -18.00 -19.28
N MET A 6 -24.13 -18.06 -18.37
CA MET A 6 -24.23 -17.13 -17.24
C MET A 6 -23.08 -17.33 -16.25
N ASN A 7 -22.71 -18.58 -15.94
CA ASN A 7 -21.55 -18.88 -15.09
C ASN A 7 -20.23 -18.34 -15.68
N ASN A 8 -20.00 -18.52 -16.99
CA ASN A 8 -18.80 -17.98 -17.63
C ASN A 8 -18.74 -16.44 -17.62
N GLN A 9 -19.88 -15.75 -17.71
CA GLN A 9 -19.94 -14.30 -17.60
C GLN A 9 -19.66 -13.83 -16.16
N GLU A 10 -20.24 -14.49 -15.15
CA GLU A 10 -19.98 -14.20 -13.74
C GLU A 10 -18.50 -14.40 -13.38
N VAL A 11 -17.89 -15.49 -13.86
CA VAL A 11 -16.46 -15.76 -13.70
C VAL A 11 -15.61 -14.68 -14.37
N ALA A 12 -15.99 -14.21 -15.56
CA ALA A 12 -15.26 -13.13 -16.24
C ALA A 12 -15.35 -11.80 -15.48
N LEU A 13 -16.52 -11.45 -14.93
CA LEU A 13 -16.71 -10.24 -14.14
C LEU A 13 -15.89 -10.29 -12.84
N LEU A 14 -15.90 -11.41 -12.12
CA LEU A 14 -15.09 -11.57 -10.89
C LEU A 14 -13.59 -11.48 -11.15
N ARG A 15 -13.11 -12.02 -12.28
CA ARG A 15 -11.70 -11.90 -12.68
C ARG A 15 -11.32 -10.44 -12.93
N ASN A 16 -12.15 -9.71 -13.66
CA ASN A 16 -11.89 -8.29 -13.93
C ASN A 16 -11.86 -7.47 -12.63
N GLU A 17 -12.75 -7.77 -11.67
CA GLU A 17 -12.76 -7.11 -10.37
C GLU A 17 -11.48 -7.42 -9.58
N LEU A 18 -11.06 -8.69 -9.55
CA LEU A 18 -9.81 -9.08 -8.90
C LEU A 18 -8.59 -8.41 -9.54
N GLU A 19 -8.54 -8.32 -10.86
CA GLU A 19 -7.46 -7.62 -11.57
C GLU A 19 -7.42 -6.13 -11.18
N MET A 20 -8.58 -5.47 -11.10
CA MET A 20 -8.68 -4.08 -10.65
C MET A 20 -8.19 -3.92 -9.20
N LEU A 21 -8.65 -4.79 -8.29
CA LEU A 21 -8.21 -4.79 -6.88
C LEU A 21 -6.71 -5.06 -6.75
N MET A 22 -6.16 -5.96 -7.57
CA MET A 22 -4.73 -6.24 -7.58
C MET A 22 -3.92 -5.04 -8.06
N GLN A 23 -4.41 -4.29 -9.05
CA GLN A 23 -3.79 -3.04 -9.50
C GLN A 23 -3.81 -1.98 -8.40
N GLU A 24 -4.95 -1.76 -7.75
CA GLU A 24 -5.08 -0.81 -6.64
C GLU A 24 -4.14 -1.19 -5.47
N ARG A 25 -4.05 -2.49 -5.16
CA ARG A 25 -3.09 -3.01 -4.18
C ARG A 25 -1.64 -2.65 -4.54
N GLN A 26 -1.25 -2.69 -5.82
CA GLN A 26 0.11 -2.29 -6.21
C GLN A 26 0.39 -0.81 -5.92
N ILE A 27 -0.62 0.05 -6.14
CA ILE A 27 -0.52 1.48 -5.87
C ILE A 27 -0.37 1.71 -4.36
N LEU A 28 -1.20 1.07 -3.55
CA LEU A 28 -1.15 1.17 -2.09
C LEU A 28 0.18 0.67 -1.53
N LEU A 29 0.71 -0.45 -2.02
CA LEU A 29 2.04 -0.94 -1.62
C LEU A 29 3.14 0.08 -1.92
N ARG A 30 3.07 0.76 -3.07
CA ARG A 30 4.04 1.81 -3.41
C ARG A 30 3.95 3.01 -2.45
N VAL A 31 2.73 3.43 -2.09
CA VAL A 31 2.52 4.53 -1.14
C VAL A 31 3.02 4.15 0.26
N ALA A 32 2.66 2.94 0.73
CA ALA A 32 3.12 2.42 2.02
C ALA A 32 4.65 2.32 2.08
N GLY A 33 5.29 1.83 1.02
CA GLY A 33 6.75 1.74 0.95
C GLY A 33 7.42 3.12 0.96
N ALA A 34 6.83 4.11 0.28
CA ALA A 34 7.38 5.46 0.23
C ALA A 34 7.25 6.15 1.60
N ALA A 35 6.11 5.95 2.27
CA ALA A 35 5.89 6.41 3.64
C ALA A 35 6.86 5.75 4.62
N ALA A 36 7.09 4.44 4.53
CA ALA A 36 8.03 3.72 5.37
C ALA A 36 9.46 4.22 5.19
N LEU A 37 9.91 4.41 3.94
CA LEU A 37 11.23 4.95 3.65
C LEU A 37 11.37 6.39 4.13
N LEU A 38 10.34 7.22 3.94
CA LEU A 38 10.32 8.58 4.48
C LEU A 38 10.46 8.58 6.00
N ALA A 39 9.66 7.77 6.70
CA ALA A 39 9.72 7.64 8.16
C ALA A 39 11.10 7.17 8.65
N ALA A 40 11.73 6.22 7.94
CA ALA A 40 13.07 5.72 8.27
C ALA A 40 14.18 6.77 8.09
N ASN A 41 13.98 7.76 7.22
CA ASN A 41 14.97 8.82 6.93
C ASN A 41 14.63 10.16 7.61
N LEU A 42 13.52 10.23 8.34
CA LEU A 42 13.08 11.45 8.98
C LEU A 42 13.91 11.74 10.23
N ASP A 43 14.41 12.96 10.36
CA ASP A 43 15.02 13.40 11.61
C ASP A 43 13.94 13.90 12.59
N VAL A 44 13.56 13.03 13.51
CA VAL A 44 12.53 13.32 14.54
C VAL A 44 12.92 14.52 15.41
N ALA A 45 14.21 14.83 15.57
CA ALA A 45 14.65 15.95 16.38
C ALA A 45 14.35 17.31 15.73
N SER A 46 14.30 17.37 14.39
CA SER A 46 14.02 18.59 13.62
C SER A 46 12.55 18.74 13.20
N MET A 47 11.69 17.76 13.51
CA MET A 47 10.27 17.85 13.23
C MET A 47 9.57 18.96 14.05
N PRO A 48 8.58 19.65 13.46
CA PRO A 48 7.64 20.47 14.21
C PRO A 48 6.99 19.67 15.34
N ARG A 49 6.90 20.26 16.53
CA ARG A 49 6.27 19.65 17.72
C ARG A 49 4.87 20.19 17.98
N ASP A 50 4.24 20.77 16.97
CA ASP A 50 2.82 21.10 17.07
C ASP A 50 1.98 19.81 17.14
N GLN A 51 0.83 19.90 17.79
CA GLN A 51 -0.03 18.74 18.05
C GLN A 51 -0.43 18.03 16.75
N GLN A 52 -0.70 18.77 15.68
CA GLN A 52 -1.15 18.19 14.41
C GLN A 52 -0.06 17.31 13.77
N THR A 53 1.19 17.79 13.78
CA THR A 53 2.33 17.03 13.27
C THR A 53 2.56 15.74 14.07
N VAL A 54 2.45 15.82 15.40
CA VAL A 54 2.60 14.66 16.28
C VAL A 54 1.50 13.62 16.02
N ASP A 55 0.23 14.05 15.99
CA ASP A 55 -0.91 13.15 15.77
C ASP A 55 -0.82 12.44 14.40
N VAL A 56 -0.45 13.16 13.34
CA VAL A 56 -0.31 12.57 12.00
C VAL A 56 0.87 11.60 11.94
N ALA A 57 1.99 11.91 12.60
CA ALA A 57 3.15 11.02 12.66
C ALA A 57 2.82 9.72 13.44
N GLU A 58 2.03 9.82 14.51
CA GLU A 58 1.54 8.66 15.25
C GLU A 58 0.65 7.77 14.39
N ILE A 59 -0.37 8.34 13.72
CA ILE A 59 -1.25 7.60 12.80
C ILE A 59 -0.43 6.91 11.70
N LEU A 60 0.57 7.59 11.15
CA LEU A 60 1.44 7.01 10.12
C LEU A 60 2.25 5.83 10.67
N GLY A 61 2.86 6.00 11.85
CA GLY A 61 3.63 4.95 12.52
C GLY A 61 2.77 3.73 12.86
N GLU A 62 1.58 3.94 13.42
CA GLU A 62 0.62 2.87 13.70
C GLU A 62 0.18 2.15 12.42
N SER A 63 -0.11 2.91 11.36
CA SER A 63 -0.51 2.35 10.06
C SER A 63 0.58 1.47 9.45
N LEU A 64 1.85 1.92 9.52
CA LEU A 64 2.99 1.15 9.05
C LEU A 64 3.25 -0.09 9.91
N ASN A 65 3.17 0.04 11.23
CA ASN A 65 3.35 -1.06 12.17
C ASN A 65 2.20 -2.09 12.12
N GLY A 66 1.02 -1.68 11.65
CA GLY A 66 -0.12 -2.57 11.41
C GLY A 66 0.02 -3.46 10.18
N LEU A 67 0.99 -3.20 9.30
CA LEU A 67 1.27 -4.06 8.15
C LEU A 67 1.99 -5.34 8.60
N SER A 68 1.72 -6.45 7.91
CA SER A 68 2.54 -7.65 8.10
C SER A 68 3.96 -7.41 7.59
N GLU A 69 4.94 -8.12 8.17
CA GLU A 69 6.35 -8.01 7.76
C GLU A 69 6.54 -8.29 6.26
N GLU A 70 5.86 -9.30 5.73
CA GLU A 70 5.85 -9.63 4.30
C GLU A 70 5.32 -8.47 3.46
N THR A 71 4.19 -7.87 3.86
CA THR A 71 3.59 -6.74 3.14
C THR A 71 4.48 -5.50 3.18
N LEU A 72 5.12 -5.23 4.32
CA LEU A 72 6.06 -4.12 4.46
C LEU A 72 7.30 -4.34 3.59
N ASN A 73 7.81 -5.57 3.53
CA ASN A 73 8.94 -5.93 2.68
C ASN A 73 8.60 -5.72 1.19
N ASP A 74 7.46 -6.24 0.74
CA ASP A 74 6.96 -6.04 -0.63
C ASP A 74 6.83 -4.56 -1.00
N ALA A 75 6.31 -3.76 -0.07
CA ALA A 75 6.15 -2.31 -0.23
C ALA A 75 7.50 -1.61 -0.39
N LEU A 76 8.49 -1.93 0.47
CA LEU A 76 9.83 -1.36 0.41
C LEU A 76 10.56 -1.75 -0.89
N GLN A 77 10.52 -3.01 -1.29
CA GLN A 77 11.15 -3.48 -2.53
C GLN A 77 10.62 -2.73 -3.76
N LYS A 78 9.32 -2.49 -3.82
CA LYS A 78 8.69 -1.75 -4.93
C LYS A 78 9.20 -0.32 -5.07
N VAL A 79 9.48 0.35 -3.96
CA VAL A 79 9.97 1.73 -3.97
C VAL A 79 11.47 1.76 -4.26
N GLN A 80 12.24 0.87 -3.64
CA GLN A 80 13.67 0.71 -3.88
C GLN A 80 13.97 0.48 -5.38
N ALA A 81 13.24 -0.45 -6.01
CA ALA A 81 13.36 -0.74 -7.44
C ALA A 81 13.05 0.46 -8.34
N LYS A 82 12.28 1.44 -7.86
CA LYS A 82 11.94 2.65 -8.62
C LYS A 82 12.99 3.77 -8.45
N ILE A 83 13.73 3.77 -7.35
CA ILE A 83 14.80 4.74 -7.07
C ILE A 83 16.10 4.35 -7.80
N GLU A 84 16.33 3.04 -7.95
CA GLU A 84 17.53 2.49 -8.61
C GLU A 84 17.42 2.39 -10.15
N ALA A 85 16.27 2.72 -10.73
CA ALA A 85 15.96 2.61 -12.16
C ALA A 85 16.01 3.97 -12.89
#